data_AF-A0A1G2VNI5-F1
#
_entry.id   AF-A0A1G2VNI5-F1
#
_cell.length_a   1.000
_cell.length_b   1.000
_cell.length_c   1.000
_cell.angle_alpha   90.00
_cell.angle_beta   90.00
_cell.angle_gamma   90.00
#
_symmetry.space_group_name_H-M   'P 1'
#
loop_
_entity.id
_entity.type
_entity.pdbx_description
1 polymer ?
#
loop_
_entity_poly.entity_id
_entity_poly.type
_entity_poly.pdbx_seq_one_letter_code
_entity_poly.pdbx_strand_id
1 'polypeptide(L)'
;MTGLKKKKKNIKRFQKSVKRKNLGDNIESLIIMKIINIASSENFKDILEAVQNSPSDEVILVIPKSNRVFKNKNKVEQLKSHFEKLSKDVSIISSGGEAFKNASSAGFNIIRRSEKVARKKDSDIVSLYSEKPQNDSISVRKISNWMKNFIFIFLGISLIFFIVIVLTSISKARIMVFPYKNIFSINVPVIISDKITEIDEVYGIIPGESVQIEKVVSKNFSSTGEKDVFQKAKGKIIIYNNFSVLPQALVATTRFQTPEGLVFRIIKTITVPGTVKEGGKLKPGEVEVEAVADRAGEEYNIEPSEFKIPGFLGTPKYQGFYAESSEKFLGGFVGKTNVATKEDIKRAESLVREEAINEVRKELVLLSNFKVLNETLDIEVEKTLDSNKTGDLGNEFKIGNRAKLKTIVFKEEDVVKFISRYVTNSQNLKVVEKGLKVDYKEIQFDKEDNELSLKLVSSVQTVKNIDNGKIISEIISRKSSEAEAYLRDLKEIESAQIFLSPFWVRSIPKNKDRVEIQVVIE
;
A
#
# COMPACT_ATOMS: atom_id res chain seq x y z
N MET A 1 46.72 -20.64 -32.93
CA MET A 1 45.31 -20.36 -32.55
C MET A 1 44.49 -21.58 -32.05
N THR A 2 45.11 -22.73 -31.74
CA THR A 2 44.39 -23.98 -31.40
C THR A 2 44.61 -24.49 -29.97
N GLY A 3 45.54 -23.92 -29.20
CA GLY A 3 45.77 -24.27 -27.79
C GLY A 3 44.88 -23.53 -26.77
N LEU A 4 44.49 -22.28 -27.05
CA LEU A 4 43.69 -21.45 -26.13
C LEU A 4 42.18 -21.77 -26.16
N LYS A 5 41.67 -22.35 -27.25
CA LYS A 5 40.26 -22.81 -27.34
C LYS A 5 40.01 -24.11 -26.57
N LYS A 6 41.01 -24.98 -26.38
CA LYS A 6 40.87 -26.20 -25.55
C LYS A 6 40.85 -25.90 -24.04
N LYS A 7 41.63 -24.90 -23.56
CA LYS A 7 41.58 -24.47 -22.15
C LYS A 7 40.26 -23.79 -21.76
N LYS A 8 39.65 -22.97 -22.64
CA LYS A 8 38.31 -22.38 -22.38
C LYS A 8 37.16 -23.42 -22.41
N LYS A 9 37.30 -24.52 -23.17
CA LYS A 9 36.26 -25.58 -23.22
C LYS A 9 36.32 -26.52 -22.00
N ASN A 10 37.50 -26.73 -21.40
CA ASN A 10 37.63 -27.48 -20.15
C ASN A 10 37.22 -26.67 -18.91
N ILE A 11 37.43 -25.35 -18.88
CA ILE A 11 36.90 -24.49 -17.80
C ILE A 11 35.37 -24.39 -17.88
N LYS A 12 34.79 -24.33 -19.10
CA LYS A 12 33.32 -24.40 -19.27
C LYS A 12 32.74 -25.78 -18.96
N ARG A 13 33.48 -26.90 -19.12
CA ARG A 13 33.03 -28.22 -18.67
C ARG A 13 33.18 -28.43 -17.16
N PHE A 14 34.17 -27.81 -16.51
CA PHE A 14 34.28 -27.80 -15.06
C PHE A 14 33.21 -26.88 -14.43
N GLN A 15 32.92 -25.72 -15.03
CA GLN A 15 31.80 -24.86 -14.61
C GLN A 15 30.41 -25.43 -14.95
N LYS A 16 30.28 -26.35 -15.91
CA LYS A 16 29.01 -27.03 -16.24
C LYS A 16 28.86 -28.39 -15.55
N SER A 17 29.94 -28.92 -14.96
CA SER A 17 29.94 -30.07 -14.03
C SER A 17 29.86 -29.65 -12.56
N VAL A 18 30.13 -28.38 -12.24
CA VAL A 18 29.88 -27.79 -10.92
C VAL A 18 28.53 -27.03 -10.88
N LYS A 19 27.91 -26.76 -12.04
CA LYS A 19 26.47 -26.39 -12.16
C LYS A 19 25.48 -27.58 -12.06
N ARG A 20 25.94 -28.71 -11.54
CA ARG A 20 25.13 -29.82 -11.00
C ARG A 20 25.56 -30.21 -9.58
N LYS A 21 26.06 -29.22 -8.84
CA LYS A 21 26.09 -29.15 -7.37
C LYS A 21 25.82 -27.70 -6.98
N ASN A 22 24.63 -27.21 -7.34
CA ASN A 22 24.01 -26.10 -6.61
C ASN A 22 23.64 -26.66 -5.23
N LEU A 23 24.62 -26.64 -4.33
CA LEU A 23 24.40 -26.51 -2.89
C LEU A 23 23.80 -25.11 -2.72
N GLY A 24 22.47 -25.03 -2.66
CA GLY A 24 21.76 -23.74 -2.58
C GLY A 24 20.23 -23.85 -2.59
N ASP A 25 19.67 -24.94 -3.11
CA ASP A 25 18.21 -25.18 -3.11
C ASP A 25 17.81 -26.37 -2.21
N ASN A 26 18.62 -26.69 -1.21
CA ASN A 26 18.31 -27.68 -0.18
C ASN A 26 19.00 -27.28 1.14
N ILE A 27 18.80 -26.03 1.58
CA ILE A 27 18.63 -25.84 3.02
C ILE A 27 17.17 -26.17 3.23
N GLU A 28 16.99 -27.40 3.68
CA GLU A 28 15.81 -27.97 4.28
C GLU A 28 14.83 -26.89 4.74
N SER A 29 13.56 -27.10 4.42
CA SER A 29 12.49 -26.81 5.35
C SER A 29 12.96 -27.25 6.73
N LEU A 30 13.59 -26.34 7.48
CA LEU A 30 13.76 -26.53 8.91
C LEU A 30 12.32 -26.63 9.36
N ILE A 31 11.89 -27.84 9.66
CA ILE A 31 10.67 -28.07 10.41
C ILE A 31 10.98 -27.44 11.77
N ILE A 32 10.72 -26.13 11.90
CA ILE A 32 10.94 -25.38 13.14
C ILE A 32 9.79 -25.76 14.05
N MET A 33 9.89 -26.95 14.64
CA MET A 33 8.95 -27.42 15.65
C MET A 33 8.78 -26.34 16.73
N LYS A 34 7.54 -25.86 16.90
CA LYS A 34 7.25 -24.77 17.83
C LYS A 34 6.82 -25.35 19.17
N ILE A 35 7.53 -25.02 20.24
CA ILE A 35 7.13 -25.39 21.60
C ILE A 35 6.27 -24.27 22.19
N ILE A 36 5.07 -24.61 22.66
CA ILE A 36 4.14 -23.69 23.34
C ILE A 36 3.93 -24.22 24.76
N ASN A 37 4.22 -23.37 25.75
CA ASN A 37 4.01 -23.69 27.16
C ASN A 37 2.62 -23.25 27.58
N ILE A 38 1.77 -24.20 27.97
CA ILE A 38 0.40 -23.92 28.37
C ILE A 38 0.33 -23.74 29.89
N ALA A 39 -0.25 -22.63 30.35
CA ALA A 39 -0.45 -22.37 31.78
C ALA A 39 -1.57 -23.26 32.37
N SER A 40 -1.58 -23.46 33.69
CA SER A 40 -2.64 -24.26 34.34
C SER A 40 -4.04 -23.60 34.25
N SER A 41 -4.07 -22.28 34.12
CA SER A 41 -5.28 -21.45 34.04
C SER A 41 -5.74 -21.16 32.61
N GLU A 42 -4.95 -21.55 31.60
CA GLU A 42 -5.21 -21.21 30.21
C GLU A 42 -6.49 -21.88 29.70
N ASN A 43 -7.32 -21.10 29.01
CA ASN A 43 -8.64 -21.52 28.60
C ASN A 43 -8.61 -22.21 27.22
N PHE A 44 -9.73 -22.81 26.81
CA PHE A 44 -9.80 -23.58 25.57
C PHE A 44 -9.52 -22.73 24.31
N LYS A 45 -10.00 -21.47 24.29
CA LYS A 45 -9.86 -20.57 23.15
C LYS A 45 -8.41 -20.11 23.00
N ASP A 46 -7.76 -19.76 24.11
CA ASP A 46 -6.37 -19.32 24.11
C ASP A 46 -5.43 -20.40 23.56
N ILE A 47 -5.66 -21.67 23.94
CA ILE A 47 -4.89 -22.82 23.44
C ILE A 47 -5.09 -22.99 21.92
N LEU A 48 -6.31 -22.80 21.43
CA LEU A 48 -6.63 -22.93 20.00
C LEU A 48 -5.96 -21.81 19.20
N GLU A 49 -6.06 -20.58 19.67
CA GLU A 49 -5.46 -19.41 19.05
C GLU A 49 -3.93 -19.47 19.05
N ALA A 50 -3.32 -19.96 20.14
CA ALA A 50 -1.87 -20.15 20.24
C ALA A 50 -1.33 -21.15 19.20
N VAL A 51 -2.07 -22.24 18.94
CA VAL A 51 -1.69 -23.23 17.92
C VAL A 51 -2.01 -22.74 16.50
N GLN A 52 -3.14 -22.07 16.31
CA GLN A 52 -3.53 -21.50 15.01
C GLN A 52 -2.55 -20.42 14.53
N ASN A 53 -2.11 -19.54 15.43
CA ASN A 53 -1.17 -18.47 15.13
C ASN A 53 0.30 -18.94 15.08
N SER A 54 0.55 -20.24 15.32
CA SER A 54 1.89 -20.81 15.18
C SER A 54 2.26 -20.93 13.70
N PRO A 55 3.38 -20.32 13.25
CA PRO A 55 3.83 -20.43 11.86
C PRO A 55 4.39 -21.82 11.52
N SER A 56 4.56 -22.71 12.51
CA SER A 56 5.01 -24.09 12.30
C SER A 56 3.85 -25.06 12.20
N ASP A 57 3.95 -26.03 11.29
CA ASP A 57 3.00 -27.13 11.15
C ASP A 57 3.19 -28.21 12.21
N GLU A 58 4.41 -28.37 12.74
CA GLU A 58 4.68 -29.19 13.92
C GLU A 58 4.74 -28.35 15.20
N VAL A 59 3.93 -28.71 16.20
CA VAL A 59 3.81 -27.97 17.46
C VAL A 59 3.88 -28.93 18.65
N ILE A 60 4.70 -28.59 19.66
CA ILE A 60 4.71 -29.29 20.95
C ILE A 60 3.99 -28.44 22.00
N LEU A 61 2.92 -28.98 22.58
CA LEU A 61 2.27 -28.38 23.75
C LEU A 61 2.83 -28.97 25.04
N VAL A 62 3.44 -28.12 25.87
CA VAL A 62 3.89 -28.48 27.22
C VAL A 62 2.77 -28.17 28.20
N ILE A 63 2.12 -29.21 28.72
CA ILE A 63 0.88 -29.09 29.48
C ILE A 63 1.08 -29.58 30.93
N PRO A 64 0.84 -28.73 31.95
CA PRO A 64 0.92 -29.12 33.34
C PRO A 64 -0.24 -30.05 33.74
N LYS A 65 0.00 -30.96 34.69
CA LYS A 65 -1.02 -31.93 35.16
C LYS A 65 -2.31 -31.27 35.67
N SER A 66 -2.22 -30.02 36.11
CA SER A 66 -3.29 -29.21 36.68
C SER A 66 -4.13 -28.44 35.65
N ASN A 67 -3.79 -28.47 34.35
CA ASN A 67 -4.55 -27.71 33.36
C ASN A 67 -6.00 -28.19 33.26
N ARG A 68 -6.94 -27.23 33.38
CA ARG A 68 -8.40 -27.50 33.45
C ARG A 68 -8.99 -28.00 32.13
N VAL A 69 -8.46 -27.54 30.99
CA VAL A 69 -8.93 -27.95 29.66
C VAL A 69 -8.56 -29.40 29.39
N PHE A 70 -7.32 -29.77 29.67
CA PHE A 70 -6.84 -31.13 29.43
C PHE A 70 -7.39 -32.18 30.41
N LYS A 71 -7.96 -31.76 31.55
CA LYS A 71 -8.73 -32.65 32.44
C LYS A 71 -10.11 -33.03 31.92
N ASN A 72 -10.65 -32.31 30.94
CA ASN A 72 -11.96 -32.58 30.37
C ASN A 72 -11.82 -33.30 29.02
N LYS A 73 -12.19 -34.59 28.97
CA LYS A 73 -12.06 -35.45 27.78
C LYS A 73 -12.70 -34.84 26.52
N ASN A 74 -13.93 -34.34 26.62
CA ASN A 74 -14.65 -33.79 25.47
C ASN A 74 -13.94 -32.56 24.89
N LYS A 75 -13.36 -31.70 25.75
CA LYS A 75 -12.59 -30.53 25.29
C LYS A 75 -11.30 -30.95 24.60
N VAL A 76 -10.64 -32.00 25.07
CA VAL A 76 -9.41 -32.50 24.43
C VAL A 76 -9.69 -33.11 23.05
N GLU A 77 -10.79 -33.86 22.90
CA GLU A 77 -11.23 -34.39 21.61
C GLU A 77 -11.59 -33.25 20.62
N GLN A 78 -12.25 -32.20 21.10
CA GLN A 78 -12.54 -31.01 20.30
C GLN A 78 -11.29 -30.27 19.82
N LEU A 79 -10.26 -30.18 20.67
CA LEU A 79 -8.96 -29.61 20.29
C LEU A 79 -8.29 -30.46 19.21
N LYS A 80 -8.28 -31.79 19.36
CA LYS A 80 -7.71 -32.70 18.37
C LYS A 80 -8.34 -32.51 17.00
N SER A 81 -9.68 -32.51 16.95
CA SER A 81 -10.42 -32.31 15.70
C SER A 81 -10.14 -30.94 15.06
N HIS A 82 -9.99 -29.87 15.85
CA HIS A 82 -9.64 -28.57 15.31
C HIS A 82 -8.21 -28.52 14.76
N PHE A 83 -7.24 -29.10 15.45
CA PHE A 83 -5.85 -29.10 14.98
C PHE A 83 -5.65 -29.94 13.72
N GLU A 84 -6.37 -31.06 13.58
CA GLU A 84 -6.38 -31.85 12.35
C GLU A 84 -6.98 -31.07 11.17
N LYS A 85 -8.07 -30.31 11.39
CA LYS A 85 -8.63 -29.43 10.35
C LYS A 85 -7.68 -28.31 9.93
N LEU A 86 -6.83 -27.85 10.85
CA LEU A 86 -5.80 -26.83 10.59
C LEU A 86 -4.51 -27.41 9.98
N SER A 87 -4.46 -28.72 9.70
CA SER A 87 -3.26 -29.42 9.22
C SER A 87 -2.03 -29.23 10.14
N LYS A 88 -2.25 -29.07 11.45
CA LYS A 88 -1.18 -28.95 12.46
C LYS A 88 -0.92 -30.30 13.12
N ASP A 89 0.32 -30.78 13.08
CA ASP A 89 0.76 -31.96 13.84
C ASP A 89 1.17 -31.54 15.26
N VAL A 90 0.32 -31.88 16.22
CA VAL A 90 0.48 -31.45 17.60
C VAL A 90 0.89 -32.62 18.47
N SER A 91 2.09 -32.53 19.05
CA SER A 91 2.59 -33.44 20.07
C SER A 91 2.44 -32.85 21.47
N ILE A 92 2.15 -33.69 22.47
CA ILE A 92 1.93 -33.24 23.85
C ILE A 92 3.05 -33.73 24.76
N ILE A 93 3.63 -32.83 25.54
CA ILE A 93 4.48 -33.16 26.70
C ILE A 93 3.68 -32.89 27.96
N SER A 94 3.39 -33.94 28.73
CA SER A 94 2.80 -33.81 30.06
C SER A 94 3.43 -34.79 31.02
N SER A 95 3.57 -34.40 32.28
CA SER A 95 4.21 -35.19 33.34
C SER A 95 3.30 -36.31 33.91
N GLY A 96 2.28 -36.75 33.17
CA GLY A 96 1.33 -37.80 33.57
C GLY A 96 0.06 -37.28 34.27
N GLY A 97 -0.87 -38.17 34.61
CA GLY A 97 -2.17 -37.83 35.24
C GLY A 97 -3.36 -37.81 34.28
N GLU A 98 -4.47 -37.18 34.66
CA GLU A 98 -5.70 -37.11 33.85
C GLU A 98 -5.49 -36.40 32.51
N ALA A 99 -4.76 -35.28 32.50
CA ALA A 99 -4.42 -34.54 31.29
C ALA A 99 -3.71 -35.42 30.23
N PHE A 100 -2.77 -36.26 30.69
CA PHE A 100 -2.07 -37.23 29.85
C PHE A 100 -3.03 -38.31 29.32
N LYS A 101 -3.86 -38.89 30.19
CA LYS A 101 -4.81 -39.96 29.82
C LYS A 101 -5.81 -39.47 28.77
N ASN A 102 -6.35 -38.28 28.96
CA ASN A 102 -7.32 -37.69 28.04
C ASN A 102 -6.68 -37.33 26.70
N ALA A 103 -5.49 -36.72 26.70
CA ALA A 103 -4.71 -36.45 25.48
C ALA A 103 -4.41 -37.74 24.71
N SER A 104 -4.04 -38.81 25.41
CA SER A 104 -3.70 -40.10 24.79
C SER A 104 -4.95 -40.75 24.19
N SER A 105 -6.06 -40.69 24.92
CA SER A 105 -7.34 -41.27 24.48
C SER A 105 -7.93 -40.51 23.30
N ALA A 106 -7.66 -39.21 23.19
CA ALA A 106 -8.05 -38.38 22.05
C ALA A 106 -7.12 -38.54 20.83
N GLY A 107 -6.05 -39.36 20.91
CA GLY A 107 -5.18 -39.65 19.77
C GLY A 107 -4.05 -38.64 19.52
N PHE A 108 -3.67 -37.83 20.51
CA PHE A 108 -2.46 -37.01 20.41
C PHE A 108 -1.19 -37.87 20.49
N ASN A 109 -0.15 -37.48 19.75
CA ASN A 109 1.18 -38.05 19.95
C ASN A 109 1.76 -37.52 21.27
N ILE A 110 2.04 -38.41 22.22
CA ILE A 110 2.53 -38.00 23.54
C ILE A 110 4.01 -38.29 23.68
N ILE A 111 4.78 -37.22 23.89
CA ILE A 111 6.19 -37.28 24.20
C ILE A 111 6.32 -37.43 25.72
N ARG A 112 6.60 -38.67 26.14
CA ARG A 112 6.74 -39.02 27.55
C ARG A 112 8.05 -38.45 28.08
N ARG A 113 7.98 -37.60 29.10
CA ARG A 113 9.17 -37.30 29.92
C ARG A 113 9.60 -38.63 30.57
N SER A 114 10.77 -39.13 30.23
CA SER A 114 11.34 -40.35 30.80
C SER A 114 11.42 -40.24 32.32
N GLU A 115 10.39 -40.73 33.01
CA GLU A 115 10.51 -41.21 34.38
C GLU A 115 11.14 -42.60 34.34
N LYS A 116 12.11 -42.83 35.25
CA LYS A 116 12.85 -44.09 35.39
C LYS A 116 11.92 -45.31 35.40
N VAL A 117 12.39 -46.33 34.69
CA VAL A 117 12.01 -47.75 34.62
C VAL A 117 11.11 -48.25 35.77
N ALA A 118 10.01 -48.89 35.37
CA ALA A 118 9.01 -49.53 36.20
C ALA A 118 9.48 -50.86 36.84
N ARG A 119 8.81 -51.24 37.94
CA ARG A 119 8.42 -52.64 38.20
C ARG A 119 6.95 -52.68 38.58
N LYS A 120 6.21 -53.59 37.95
CA LYS A 120 4.77 -53.84 38.11
C LYS A 120 4.60 -55.30 38.55
N LYS A 121 3.59 -55.53 39.41
CA LYS A 121 2.84 -56.77 39.77
C LYS A 121 2.68 -56.80 41.29
N ASP A 122 1.57 -57.16 41.89
CA ASP A 122 0.16 -57.37 41.54
C ASP A 122 -0.54 -57.16 42.90
N SER A 123 -1.76 -56.64 42.92
CA SER A 123 -2.55 -56.55 44.15
C SER A 123 -3.89 -57.22 43.91
N ASP A 124 -4.02 -58.44 44.40
CA ASP A 124 -5.30 -59.04 44.74
C ASP A 124 -5.16 -59.78 46.08
N ILE A 125 -6.28 -59.80 46.81
CA ILE A 125 -6.58 -60.50 48.07
C ILE A 125 -6.37 -59.67 49.35
N VAL A 126 -7.48 -59.05 49.76
CA VAL A 126 -7.86 -58.78 51.15
C VAL A 126 -8.35 -60.09 51.78
N SER A 127 -8.03 -60.24 53.07
CA SER A 127 -8.58 -61.19 54.06
C SER A 127 -8.17 -62.66 53.93
N LEU A 128 -7.46 -63.17 54.95
CA LEU A 128 -7.94 -64.19 55.89
C LEU A 128 -6.81 -64.64 56.85
N TYR A 129 -7.15 -64.69 58.13
CA TYR A 129 -6.53 -65.40 59.27
C TYR A 129 -5.08 -65.14 59.72
N SER A 130 -5.01 -64.56 60.93
CA SER A 130 -4.16 -64.90 62.09
C SER A 130 -2.97 -65.84 61.93
N GLU A 131 -1.78 -65.38 62.34
CA GLU A 131 -0.92 -66.11 63.30
C GLU A 131 0.19 -65.20 63.90
N LYS A 132 0.58 -65.52 65.14
CA LYS A 132 1.56 -64.82 65.99
C LYS A 132 3.02 -65.23 65.67
N PRO A 133 4.04 -64.54 66.21
CA PRO A 133 5.36 -64.34 65.59
C PRO A 133 6.49 -65.27 66.09
N GLN A 134 7.57 -65.35 65.31
CA GLN A 134 8.95 -65.66 65.75
C GLN A 134 9.89 -64.87 64.81
N ASN A 135 10.46 -63.74 65.22
CA ASN A 135 11.64 -63.57 66.07
C ASN A 135 12.88 -64.33 65.57
N ASP A 136 13.56 -63.74 64.58
CA ASP A 136 15.02 -63.71 64.57
C ASP A 136 15.49 -62.27 64.40
N SER A 137 16.31 -61.85 65.36
CA SER A 137 16.68 -60.47 65.60
C SER A 137 17.90 -60.08 64.76
N ILE A 138 17.69 -59.20 63.77
CA ILE A 138 18.78 -58.32 63.34
C ILE A 138 18.86 -57.23 64.40
N SER A 139 19.88 -57.34 65.25
CA SER A 139 20.22 -56.35 66.26
C SER A 139 20.36 -54.97 65.60
N VAL A 140 19.37 -54.09 65.79
CA VAL A 140 19.56 -52.67 65.57
C VAL A 140 20.50 -52.21 66.68
N ARG A 141 21.79 -52.13 66.35
CA ARG A 141 22.83 -51.57 67.21
C ARG A 141 22.29 -50.22 67.69
N LYS A 142 22.01 -50.09 69.00
CA LYS A 142 21.56 -48.84 69.61
C LYS A 142 22.58 -47.78 69.23
N ILE A 143 22.22 -46.91 68.28
CA ILE A 143 22.98 -45.73 67.94
C ILE A 143 23.09 -44.95 69.26
N SER A 144 24.31 -44.91 69.80
CA SER A 144 24.66 -44.13 70.97
C SER A 144 24.04 -42.73 70.84
N ASN A 145 23.49 -42.18 71.93
CA ASN A 145 22.88 -40.85 71.91
C ASN A 145 23.83 -39.77 71.34
N TRP A 146 25.14 -40.02 71.36
CA TRP A 146 26.16 -39.21 70.72
C TRP A 146 26.08 -39.22 69.17
N MET A 147 25.91 -40.39 68.53
CA MET A 147 25.76 -40.49 67.07
C MET A 147 24.43 -39.92 66.55
N LYS A 148 23.35 -39.98 67.34
CA LYS A 148 22.07 -39.33 66.97
C LYS A 148 22.25 -37.81 66.87
N ASN A 149 22.98 -37.21 67.81
CA ASN A 149 23.28 -35.78 67.81
C ASN A 149 24.14 -35.38 66.59
N PHE A 150 25.12 -36.21 66.19
CA PHE A 150 25.90 -35.98 64.96
C PHE A 150 25.06 -36.04 63.68
N ILE A 151 24.10 -36.96 63.58
CA ILE A 151 23.20 -37.06 62.44
C ILE A 151 22.30 -35.82 62.34
N PHE A 152 21.74 -35.33 63.46
CA PHE A 152 20.94 -34.10 63.46
C PHE A 152 21.77 -32.86 63.10
N ILE A 153 23.02 -32.77 63.55
CA ILE A 153 23.95 -31.70 63.18
C ILE A 153 24.26 -31.75 61.68
N PHE A 154 24.57 -32.93 61.13
CA PHE A 154 24.86 -33.10 59.70
C PHE A 154 23.64 -32.80 58.83
N LEU A 155 22.44 -33.23 59.25
CA LEU A 155 21.18 -32.93 58.56
C LEU A 155 20.88 -31.42 58.59
N GLY A 156 21.14 -30.75 59.71
CA GLY A 156 21.00 -29.30 59.85
C GLY A 156 21.97 -28.54 58.94
N ILE A 157 23.24 -28.95 58.91
CA ILE A 157 24.26 -28.36 58.02
C ILE A 157 23.90 -28.61 56.55
N SER A 158 23.45 -29.81 56.19
CA SER A 158 23.04 -30.15 54.83
C SER A 158 21.81 -29.33 54.39
N LEU A 159 20.84 -29.13 55.28
CA LEU A 159 19.67 -28.29 55.01
C LEU A 159 20.05 -26.83 54.81
N ILE A 160 20.95 -26.29 55.66
CA ILE A 160 21.50 -24.94 55.50
C ILE A 160 22.24 -24.82 54.17
N PHE A 161 23.05 -25.81 53.81
CA PHE A 161 23.79 -25.84 52.54
C PHE A 161 22.84 -25.89 51.33
N PHE A 162 21.79 -26.71 51.40
CA PHE A 162 20.75 -26.80 50.38
C PHE A 162 19.98 -25.48 50.24
N ILE A 163 19.63 -24.84 51.36
CA ILE A 163 19.00 -23.51 51.38
C ILE A 163 19.92 -22.48 50.72
N VAL A 164 21.22 -22.46 51.03
CA VAL A 164 22.19 -21.55 50.39
C VAL A 164 22.28 -21.79 48.88
N ILE A 165 22.29 -23.05 48.43
CA ILE A 165 22.28 -23.40 46.99
C ILE A 165 20.98 -22.92 46.33
N VAL A 166 19.82 -23.16 46.93
CA VAL A 166 18.52 -22.75 46.37
C VAL A 166 18.42 -21.23 46.32
N LEU A 167 18.82 -20.52 47.38
CA LEU A 167 18.79 -19.06 47.45
C LEU A 167 19.72 -18.40 46.42
N THR A 168 20.89 -18.98 46.16
CA THR A 168 21.82 -18.49 45.11
C THR A 168 21.31 -18.86 43.71
N SER A 169 20.64 -20.00 43.56
CA SER A 169 20.05 -20.50 42.32
C SER A 169 18.70 -19.89 41.96
N ILE A 170 18.21 -18.86 42.66
CA ILE A 170 17.00 -18.08 42.30
C ILE A 170 17.36 -16.65 41.85
N SER A 171 18.62 -16.23 42.04
CA SER A 171 19.09 -14.89 41.71
C SER A 171 18.85 -14.52 40.24
N LYS A 172 18.43 -13.26 40.02
CA LYS A 172 18.25 -12.61 38.72
C LYS A 172 18.84 -11.20 38.77
N ALA A 173 19.36 -10.74 37.63
CA ALA A 173 19.84 -9.38 37.45
C ALA A 173 19.16 -8.75 36.23
N ARG A 174 18.59 -7.56 36.40
CA ARG A 174 18.16 -6.69 35.31
C ARG A 174 19.04 -5.46 35.29
N ILE A 175 19.62 -5.15 34.15
CA ILE A 175 20.56 -4.05 33.98
C ILE A 175 19.98 -3.11 32.94
N MET A 176 19.64 -1.90 33.36
CA MET A 176 19.21 -0.84 32.44
C MET A 176 20.45 -0.03 32.06
N VAL A 177 20.74 0.05 30.76
CA VAL A 177 21.89 0.77 30.23
C VAL A 177 21.39 1.97 29.44
N PHE A 178 21.85 3.15 29.83
CA PHE A 178 21.55 4.42 29.18
C PHE A 178 22.80 4.82 28.35
N PRO A 179 22.74 4.69 27.01
CA PRO A 179 23.89 4.98 26.15
C PRO A 179 24.11 6.48 25.98
N TYR A 180 25.36 6.88 25.72
CA TYR A 180 25.66 8.24 25.27
C TYR A 180 25.02 8.51 23.91
N LYS A 181 24.24 9.59 23.83
CA LYS A 181 23.64 10.06 22.58
C LYS A 181 24.60 11.03 21.88
N ASN A 182 24.92 10.74 20.62
CA ASN A 182 25.71 11.63 19.77
C ASN A 182 24.85 12.14 18.62
N ILE A 183 25.14 13.35 18.13
CA ILE A 183 24.49 13.89 16.94
C ILE A 183 25.33 13.51 15.73
N PHE A 184 24.71 12.86 14.75
CA PHE A 184 25.29 12.54 13.46
C PHE A 184 24.58 13.33 12.36
N SER A 185 25.35 14.01 11.52
CA SER A 185 24.81 14.79 10.40
C SER A 185 24.82 13.98 9.12
N ILE A 186 23.67 13.96 8.44
CA ILE A 186 23.43 13.27 7.18
C ILE A 186 23.30 14.32 6.09
N ASN A 187 24.00 14.08 4.98
CA ASN A 187 23.87 14.83 3.75
C ASN A 187 24.16 13.87 2.59
N VAL A 188 23.12 13.20 2.09
CA VAL A 188 23.23 12.07 1.16
C VAL A 188 22.32 12.30 -0.04
N PRO A 189 22.83 12.21 -1.28
CA PRO A 189 21.98 12.21 -2.46
C PRO A 189 21.19 10.89 -2.53
N VAL A 190 19.91 10.99 -2.87
CA VAL A 190 19.02 9.85 -3.06
C VAL A 190 18.15 10.01 -4.29
N ILE A 191 17.70 8.88 -4.82
CA ILE A 191 16.77 8.78 -5.92
C ILE A 191 15.50 8.09 -5.41
N ILE A 192 14.36 8.70 -5.67
CA ILE A 192 13.03 8.14 -5.40
C ILE A 192 12.42 7.75 -6.73
N SER A 193 12.00 6.50 -6.88
CA SER A 193 11.50 5.96 -8.17
C SER A 193 10.30 5.05 -7.97
N ASP A 194 9.34 5.11 -8.89
CA ASP A 194 8.18 4.22 -8.95
C ASP A 194 8.51 2.82 -9.50
N LYS A 195 9.71 2.64 -10.06
CA LYS A 195 10.21 1.36 -10.59
C LYS A 195 10.81 0.46 -9.49
N ILE A 196 10.93 0.96 -8.26
CA ILE A 196 11.67 0.33 -7.17
C ILE A 196 10.73 0.02 -6.01
N THR A 197 10.78 -1.21 -5.49
CA THR A 197 9.92 -1.68 -4.40
C THR A 197 10.63 -1.82 -3.06
N GLU A 198 11.96 -1.81 -3.06
CA GLU A 198 12.78 -1.99 -1.87
C GLU A 198 13.79 -0.85 -1.70
N ILE A 199 14.11 -0.54 -0.45
CA ILE A 199 15.12 0.47 -0.10
C ILE A 199 16.50 -0.10 -0.37
N ASP A 200 17.33 0.65 -1.09
CA ASP A 200 18.74 0.35 -1.32
C ASP A 200 19.62 1.47 -0.75
N GLU A 201 20.14 1.24 0.46
CA GLU A 201 21.03 2.20 1.13
C GLU A 201 22.41 2.38 0.47
N VAL A 202 22.84 1.45 -0.39
CA VAL A 202 24.16 1.49 -1.03
C VAL A 202 24.13 2.42 -2.23
N TYR A 203 23.09 2.33 -3.04
CA TYR A 203 22.90 3.18 -4.21
C TYR A 203 22.06 4.42 -3.95
N GLY A 204 21.52 4.58 -2.74
CA GLY A 204 20.75 5.76 -2.38
C GLY A 204 19.32 5.74 -2.91
N ILE A 205 18.68 4.57 -3.01
CA ILE A 205 17.39 4.42 -3.69
C ILE A 205 16.28 4.19 -2.67
N ILE A 206 15.17 4.93 -2.82
CA ILE A 206 13.98 4.84 -1.99
C ILE A 206 12.75 4.58 -2.89
N PRO A 207 11.84 3.66 -2.51
CA PRO A 207 10.59 3.46 -3.24
C PRO A 207 9.72 4.72 -3.28
N GLY A 208 9.14 5.00 -4.44
CA GLY A 208 8.11 6.03 -4.64
C GLY A 208 6.91 5.49 -5.41
N GLU A 209 5.90 6.33 -5.59
CA GLU A 209 4.71 6.05 -6.40
C GLU A 209 4.43 7.23 -7.32
N SER A 210 4.28 6.97 -8.63
CA SER A 210 3.85 8.00 -9.57
C SER A 210 2.35 8.23 -9.45
N VAL A 211 1.96 9.49 -9.31
CA VAL A 211 0.57 9.91 -9.19
C VAL A 211 0.22 10.81 -10.36
N GLN A 212 -0.88 10.47 -11.04
CA GLN A 212 -1.45 11.27 -12.11
C GLN A 212 -2.92 11.58 -11.78
N ILE A 213 -3.26 12.86 -11.77
CA ILE A 213 -4.61 13.33 -11.45
C ILE A 213 -5.05 14.27 -12.57
N GLU A 214 -6.23 14.00 -13.15
CA GLU A 214 -6.84 14.85 -14.16
C GLU A 214 -8.19 15.39 -13.66
N LYS A 215 -8.40 16.71 -13.78
CA LYS A 215 -9.69 17.35 -13.48
C LYS A 215 -10.04 18.34 -14.58
N VAL A 216 -11.32 18.41 -14.90
CA VAL A 216 -11.88 19.36 -15.86
C VAL A 216 -12.80 20.30 -15.10
N VAL A 217 -12.53 21.60 -15.19
CA VAL A 217 -13.36 22.66 -14.62
C VAL A 217 -13.92 23.49 -15.75
N SER A 218 -15.22 23.77 -15.72
CA SER A 218 -15.85 24.63 -16.70
C SER A 218 -16.92 25.52 -16.07
N LYS A 219 -16.94 26.79 -16.49
CA LYS A 219 -17.84 27.82 -15.97
C LYS A 219 -18.34 28.75 -17.07
N ASN A 220 -19.52 29.31 -16.84
CA ASN A 220 -20.12 30.35 -17.67
C ASN A 220 -19.82 31.72 -17.07
N PHE A 221 -19.64 32.70 -17.96
CA PHE A 221 -19.35 34.09 -17.65
C PHE A 221 -20.18 35.00 -18.54
N SER A 222 -20.52 36.20 -18.07
CA SER A 222 -21.30 37.16 -18.84
C SER A 222 -20.41 37.96 -19.80
N SER A 223 -20.88 38.16 -21.03
CA SER A 223 -20.24 38.97 -22.07
C SER A 223 -20.49 40.46 -21.83
N THR A 224 -19.44 41.28 -21.81
CA THR A 224 -19.56 42.74 -21.54
C THR A 224 -19.48 43.62 -22.78
N GLY A 225 -18.97 43.10 -23.90
CA GLY A 225 -18.86 43.85 -25.14
C GLY A 225 -20.18 43.91 -25.88
N GLU A 226 -20.38 44.95 -26.69
CA GLU A 226 -21.46 45.05 -27.66
C GLU A 226 -20.88 45.06 -29.08
N LYS A 227 -21.57 44.41 -30.02
CA LYS A 227 -21.23 44.46 -31.44
C LYS A 227 -22.49 44.53 -32.29
N ASP A 228 -22.46 45.38 -33.31
CA ASP A 228 -23.47 45.38 -34.36
C ASP A 228 -23.29 44.13 -35.23
N VAL A 229 -24.34 43.32 -35.32
CA VAL A 229 -24.34 42.06 -36.03
C VAL A 229 -25.38 42.10 -37.13
N PHE A 230 -24.94 41.74 -38.34
CA PHE A 230 -25.77 41.62 -39.54
C PHE A 230 -25.67 40.19 -40.05
N GLN A 231 -26.60 39.33 -39.64
CA GLN A 231 -26.64 37.94 -40.05
C GLN A 231 -27.82 37.68 -41.00
N LYS A 232 -27.53 36.86 -42.01
CA LYS A 232 -28.49 36.40 -43.02
C LYS A 232 -29.02 35.04 -42.59
N ALA A 233 -30.34 34.87 -42.64
CA ALA A 233 -30.95 33.59 -42.35
C ALA A 233 -30.48 32.53 -43.35
N LYS A 234 -30.26 31.31 -42.86
CA LYS A 234 -29.85 30.16 -43.65
C LYS A 234 -30.83 29.02 -43.45
N GLY A 235 -30.94 28.19 -44.47
CA GLY A 235 -31.80 27.03 -44.47
C GLY A 235 -31.57 26.18 -45.70
N LYS A 236 -32.29 25.09 -45.81
CA LYS A 236 -32.25 24.22 -46.98
C LYS A 236 -33.54 24.33 -47.76
N ILE A 237 -33.42 24.26 -49.08
CA ILE A 237 -34.55 24.14 -50.00
C ILE A 237 -34.37 22.90 -50.86
N ILE A 238 -35.48 22.26 -51.18
CA ILE A 238 -35.56 21.21 -52.19
C ILE A 238 -36.09 21.86 -53.46
N ILE A 239 -35.27 21.84 -54.52
CA ILE A 239 -35.60 22.45 -55.80
C ILE A 239 -36.13 21.37 -56.73
N TYR A 240 -37.29 21.62 -57.33
CA TYR A 240 -37.99 20.71 -58.22
C TYR A 240 -37.95 21.21 -59.67
N ASN A 241 -37.72 20.28 -60.58
CA ASN A 241 -37.90 20.42 -62.02
C ASN A 241 -39.08 19.54 -62.44
N ASN A 242 -40.24 20.15 -62.57
CA ASN A 242 -41.44 19.60 -63.18
C ASN A 242 -41.68 20.18 -64.59
N PHE A 243 -40.65 20.76 -65.21
CA PHE A 243 -40.74 21.42 -66.51
C PHE A 243 -40.33 20.49 -67.66
N SER A 244 -39.20 19.78 -67.52
CA SER A 244 -38.63 18.98 -68.62
C SER A 244 -37.82 17.78 -68.13
N VAL A 245 -37.65 16.79 -69.00
CA VAL A 245 -36.77 15.62 -68.80
C VAL A 245 -35.28 15.97 -68.85
N LEU A 246 -34.93 17.19 -69.25
CA LEU A 246 -33.55 17.65 -69.30
C LEU A 246 -33.13 18.26 -67.96
N PRO A 247 -31.88 18.04 -67.54
CA PRO A 247 -31.33 18.69 -66.35
C PRO A 247 -31.18 20.20 -66.58
N GLN A 248 -31.33 20.99 -65.51
CA GLN A 248 -31.17 22.44 -65.52
C GLN A 248 -30.12 22.87 -64.51
N ALA A 249 -29.03 23.47 -64.99
CA ALA A 249 -28.05 24.11 -64.14
C ALA A 249 -28.58 25.43 -63.59
N LEU A 250 -28.45 25.65 -62.28
CA LEU A 250 -28.71 26.91 -61.60
C LEU A 250 -27.40 27.40 -61.01
N VAL A 251 -26.96 28.59 -61.42
CA VAL A 251 -25.70 29.19 -60.96
C VAL A 251 -25.80 29.60 -59.49
N ALA A 252 -24.66 29.62 -58.79
CA ALA A 252 -24.57 30.27 -57.49
C ALA A 252 -25.21 31.66 -57.54
N THR A 253 -25.89 32.06 -56.46
CA THR A 253 -26.67 33.30 -56.31
C THR A 253 -28.02 33.37 -57.04
N THR A 254 -28.47 32.28 -57.69
CA THR A 254 -29.84 32.18 -58.24
C THR A 254 -30.88 32.51 -57.18
N ARG A 255 -31.85 33.37 -57.53
CA ARG A 255 -32.87 33.89 -56.62
C ARG A 255 -34.05 32.93 -56.49
N PHE A 256 -34.48 32.71 -55.25
CA PHE A 256 -35.67 31.99 -54.84
C PHE A 256 -36.52 32.94 -54.00
N GLN A 257 -37.76 33.17 -54.39
CA GLN A 257 -38.63 34.17 -53.77
C GLN A 257 -39.84 33.49 -53.13
N THR A 258 -40.09 33.81 -51.85
CA THR A 258 -41.28 33.34 -51.13
C THR A 258 -42.54 34.09 -51.59
N PRO A 259 -43.75 33.62 -51.24
CA PRO A 259 -44.99 34.35 -51.51
C PRO A 259 -45.01 35.77 -50.92
N GLU A 260 -44.37 35.97 -49.78
CA GLU A 260 -44.23 37.26 -49.08
C GLU A 260 -43.18 38.18 -49.75
N GLY A 261 -42.51 37.69 -50.78
CA GLY A 261 -41.55 38.45 -51.57
C GLY A 261 -40.11 38.44 -51.04
N LEU A 262 -39.82 37.65 -50.00
CA LEU A 262 -38.48 37.50 -49.44
C LEU A 262 -37.60 36.67 -50.37
N VAL A 263 -36.38 37.14 -50.62
CA VAL A 263 -35.46 36.52 -51.57
C VAL A 263 -34.35 35.75 -50.85
N PHE A 264 -34.15 34.50 -51.26
CA PHE A 264 -33.08 33.62 -50.83
C PHE A 264 -32.24 33.21 -52.04
N ARG A 265 -30.99 32.82 -51.79
CA ARG A 265 -30.02 32.52 -52.84
C ARG A 265 -29.23 31.28 -52.51
N ILE A 266 -29.07 30.43 -53.51
CA ILE A 266 -28.19 29.26 -53.41
C ILE A 266 -26.72 29.70 -53.39
N ILE A 267 -25.90 29.04 -52.57
CA ILE A 267 -24.48 29.41 -52.39
C ILE A 267 -23.59 28.77 -53.47
N LYS A 268 -23.99 27.59 -53.96
CA LYS A 268 -23.23 26.80 -54.94
C LYS A 268 -24.04 26.63 -56.22
N THR A 269 -23.33 26.57 -57.34
CA THR A 269 -23.94 26.13 -58.61
C THR A 269 -24.37 24.68 -58.47
N ILE A 270 -25.62 24.39 -58.82
CA ILE A 270 -26.20 23.05 -58.77
C ILE A 270 -26.83 22.70 -60.11
N THR A 271 -27.06 21.42 -60.35
CA THR A 271 -27.81 20.94 -61.51
C THR A 271 -29.03 20.19 -61.01
N VAL A 272 -30.21 20.74 -61.27
CA VAL A 272 -31.48 20.10 -60.95
C VAL A 272 -31.73 19.01 -62.00
N PRO A 273 -31.90 17.74 -61.62
CA PRO A 273 -32.20 16.66 -62.57
C PRO A 273 -33.48 16.95 -63.37
N GLY A 274 -33.63 16.29 -64.52
CA GLY A 274 -34.88 16.30 -65.27
C GLY A 274 -35.97 15.46 -64.60
N THR A 275 -37.21 15.59 -65.08
CA THR A 275 -38.31 14.69 -64.69
C THR A 275 -38.00 13.24 -65.09
N VAL A 276 -38.31 12.29 -64.20
CA VAL A 276 -38.11 10.85 -64.43
C VAL A 276 -39.46 10.15 -64.50
N LYS A 277 -39.60 9.19 -65.43
CA LYS A 277 -40.79 8.35 -65.54
C LYS A 277 -40.60 7.09 -64.69
N GLU A 278 -41.28 7.03 -63.55
CA GLU A 278 -41.22 5.90 -62.62
C GLU A 278 -42.63 5.32 -62.44
N GLY A 279 -42.83 4.04 -62.77
CA GLY A 279 -44.13 3.37 -62.64
C GLY A 279 -45.27 3.99 -63.48
N GLY A 280 -44.96 4.62 -64.62
CA GLY A 280 -45.95 5.27 -65.49
C GLY A 280 -46.39 6.66 -65.02
N LYS A 281 -45.92 7.13 -63.85
CA LYS A 281 -46.13 8.50 -63.35
C LYS A 281 -44.87 9.34 -63.57
N LEU A 282 -45.03 10.63 -63.84
CA LEU A 282 -43.92 11.58 -63.94
C LEU A 282 -43.58 12.06 -62.53
N LYS A 283 -42.36 11.78 -62.06
CA LYS A 283 -41.81 12.32 -60.83
C LYS A 283 -40.90 13.51 -61.18
N PRO A 284 -41.09 14.69 -60.56
CA PRO A 284 -40.17 15.82 -60.70
C PRO A 284 -38.74 15.44 -60.34
N GLY A 285 -37.76 15.96 -61.08
CA GLY A 285 -36.38 15.89 -60.65
C GLY A 285 -36.17 16.81 -59.46
N GLU A 286 -35.48 16.35 -58.42
CA GLU A 286 -35.30 17.09 -57.16
C GLU A 286 -33.84 17.18 -56.74
N VAL A 287 -33.46 18.26 -56.06
CA VAL A 287 -32.15 18.41 -55.42
C VAL A 287 -32.25 19.29 -54.18
N GLU A 288 -31.71 18.82 -53.06
CA GLU A 288 -31.60 19.61 -51.82
C GLU A 288 -30.34 20.49 -51.86
N VAL A 289 -30.48 21.77 -51.51
CA VAL A 289 -29.35 22.71 -51.46
C VAL A 289 -29.51 23.73 -50.33
N GLU A 290 -28.39 24.22 -49.82
CA GLU A 290 -28.35 25.33 -48.87
C GLU A 290 -28.63 26.66 -49.58
N ALA A 291 -29.55 27.44 -49.00
CA ALA A 291 -29.88 28.79 -49.42
C ALA A 291 -29.68 29.79 -48.27
N VAL A 292 -29.36 31.03 -48.63
CA VAL A 292 -29.11 32.13 -47.71
C VAL A 292 -29.95 33.32 -48.12
N ALA A 293 -30.49 34.04 -47.14
CA ALA A 293 -31.24 35.27 -47.36
C ALA A 293 -30.45 36.30 -48.19
N ASP A 294 -31.15 37.08 -49.02
CA ASP A 294 -30.56 38.16 -49.81
C ASP A 294 -30.02 39.26 -48.89
N ARG A 295 -30.74 39.56 -47.79
CA ARG A 295 -30.39 40.58 -46.79
C ARG A 295 -30.34 39.99 -45.38
N ALA A 296 -29.66 40.71 -44.49
CA ALA A 296 -29.69 40.41 -43.07
C ALA A 296 -30.98 40.95 -42.47
N GLY A 297 -31.51 40.28 -41.45
CA GLY A 297 -32.73 40.71 -40.77
C GLY A 297 -33.54 39.54 -40.22
N GLU A 298 -34.26 39.78 -39.12
CA GLU A 298 -35.13 38.78 -38.50
C GLU A 298 -36.31 38.42 -39.40
N GLU A 299 -36.69 39.31 -40.31
CA GLU A 299 -37.76 39.07 -41.29
C GLU A 299 -37.46 37.90 -42.24
N TYR A 300 -36.21 37.48 -42.35
CA TYR A 300 -35.82 36.30 -43.14
C TYR A 300 -35.82 34.99 -42.34
N ASN A 301 -36.13 35.03 -41.03
CA ASN A 301 -36.38 33.83 -40.24
C ASN A 301 -37.79 33.31 -40.50
N ILE A 302 -37.96 32.55 -41.58
CA ILE A 302 -39.26 32.08 -42.03
C ILE A 302 -39.52 30.62 -41.62
N GLU A 303 -40.80 30.31 -41.41
CA GLU A 303 -41.30 28.93 -41.34
C GLU A 303 -41.14 28.20 -42.69
N PRO A 304 -41.29 26.86 -42.75
CA PRO A 304 -41.38 26.10 -44.00
C PRO A 304 -42.24 26.82 -45.05
N SER A 305 -41.69 27.06 -46.24
CA SER A 305 -42.35 27.87 -47.26
C SER A 305 -42.05 27.35 -48.67
N GLU A 306 -42.83 27.81 -49.63
CA GLU A 306 -42.61 27.57 -51.05
C GLU A 306 -41.82 28.73 -51.67
N PHE A 307 -41.12 28.44 -52.76
CA PHE A 307 -40.30 29.41 -53.46
C PHE A 307 -40.49 29.31 -54.97
N LYS A 308 -40.55 30.46 -55.62
CA LYS A 308 -40.48 30.58 -57.09
C LYS A 308 -39.13 31.13 -57.50
N ILE A 309 -38.73 30.87 -58.75
CA ILE A 309 -37.48 31.39 -59.33
C ILE A 309 -37.81 32.62 -60.17
N PRO A 310 -37.61 33.86 -59.67
CA PRO A 310 -38.05 35.07 -60.39
C PRO A 310 -37.33 35.25 -61.72
N GLY A 311 -36.11 34.71 -61.87
CA GLY A 311 -35.35 34.73 -63.12
C GLY A 311 -36.00 33.96 -64.27
N PHE A 312 -37.02 33.14 -64.01
CA PHE A 312 -37.77 32.44 -65.05
C PHE A 312 -39.09 33.13 -65.41
N LEU A 313 -39.46 34.22 -64.73
CA LEU A 313 -40.70 34.94 -64.98
C LEU A 313 -40.82 35.34 -66.46
N GLY A 314 -42.01 35.15 -67.04
CA GLY A 314 -42.25 35.37 -68.47
C GLY A 314 -41.86 34.20 -69.39
N THR A 315 -41.30 33.11 -68.84
CA THR A 315 -41.03 31.87 -69.58
C THR A 315 -41.88 30.71 -69.05
N PRO A 316 -42.13 29.66 -69.86
CA PRO A 316 -42.79 28.43 -69.39
C PRO A 316 -42.10 27.74 -68.21
N LYS A 317 -40.79 27.99 -68.00
CA LYS A 317 -40.02 27.45 -66.88
C LYS A 317 -40.53 27.95 -65.51
N TYR A 318 -41.15 29.12 -65.45
CA TYR A 318 -41.62 29.69 -64.19
C TYR A 318 -42.71 28.83 -63.51
N GLN A 319 -43.53 28.14 -64.30
CA GLN A 319 -44.57 27.25 -63.77
C GLN A 319 -44.01 25.88 -63.39
N GLY A 320 -43.01 25.40 -64.13
CA GLY A 320 -42.46 24.05 -63.96
C GLY A 320 -41.28 23.94 -62.98
N PHE A 321 -40.63 25.04 -62.60
CA PHE A 321 -39.60 25.05 -61.56
C PHE A 321 -40.08 25.76 -60.30
N TYR A 322 -39.91 25.10 -59.16
CA TYR A 322 -40.22 25.64 -57.83
C TYR A 322 -39.28 25.03 -56.80
N ALA A 323 -39.27 25.57 -55.60
CA ALA A 323 -38.60 24.94 -54.47
C ALA A 323 -39.48 25.01 -53.23
N GLU A 324 -39.19 24.20 -52.24
CA GLU A 324 -39.84 24.26 -50.92
C GLU A 324 -38.79 24.05 -49.83
N SER A 325 -39.04 24.57 -48.64
CA SER A 325 -38.28 24.22 -47.45
C SER A 325 -39.15 23.43 -46.50
N SER A 326 -38.63 22.30 -46.00
CA SER A 326 -39.29 21.50 -44.96
C SER A 326 -38.92 21.94 -43.55
N GLU A 327 -37.83 22.71 -43.42
CA GLU A 327 -37.31 23.26 -42.17
C GLU A 327 -37.37 24.79 -42.19
N LYS A 328 -37.29 25.40 -41.01
CA LYS A 328 -37.25 26.86 -40.84
C LYS A 328 -35.93 27.43 -41.35
N PHE A 329 -35.98 28.63 -41.88
CA PHE A 329 -34.79 29.46 -42.03
C PHE A 329 -34.51 30.16 -40.71
N LEU A 330 -33.26 30.10 -40.24
CA LEU A 330 -32.85 30.64 -38.94
C LEU A 330 -31.54 31.42 -39.06
N GLY A 331 -31.28 32.29 -38.08
CA GLY A 331 -30.04 33.06 -37.97
C GLY A 331 -30.03 34.40 -38.68
N GLY A 332 -31.16 34.88 -39.19
CA GLY A 332 -31.34 36.26 -39.64
C GLY A 332 -31.41 37.21 -38.44
N PHE A 333 -30.55 38.22 -38.39
CA PHE A 333 -30.52 39.19 -37.29
C PHE A 333 -29.88 40.51 -37.73
N VAL A 334 -30.45 41.63 -37.31
CA VAL A 334 -29.85 42.97 -37.43
C VAL A 334 -30.04 43.70 -36.12
N GLY A 335 -28.94 43.97 -35.42
CA GLY A 335 -28.99 44.71 -34.17
C GLY A 335 -27.70 44.60 -33.38
N LYS A 336 -27.73 45.12 -32.17
CA LYS A 336 -26.65 44.97 -31.19
C LYS A 336 -26.81 43.66 -30.44
N THR A 337 -25.73 42.93 -30.27
CA THR A 337 -25.68 41.76 -29.40
C THR A 337 -24.42 41.79 -28.54
N ASN A 338 -24.48 41.13 -27.39
CA ASN A 338 -23.35 41.00 -26.51
C ASN A 338 -22.29 40.08 -27.14
N VAL A 339 -21.03 40.40 -26.89
CA VAL A 339 -19.88 39.66 -27.42
C VAL A 339 -18.83 39.48 -26.33
N ALA A 340 -18.21 38.31 -26.29
CA ALA A 340 -17.10 38.06 -25.39
C ALA A 340 -15.87 38.91 -25.80
N THR A 341 -15.49 39.87 -24.96
CA THR A 341 -14.32 40.73 -25.19
C THR A 341 -13.02 39.97 -24.92
N LYS A 342 -11.87 40.54 -25.32
CA LYS A 342 -10.56 39.95 -25.00
C LYS A 342 -10.33 39.93 -23.49
N GLU A 343 -10.77 40.97 -22.81
CA GLU A 343 -10.65 41.16 -21.37
C GLU A 343 -11.53 40.17 -20.61
N ASP A 344 -12.76 39.92 -21.07
CA ASP A 344 -13.66 38.92 -20.48
C ASP A 344 -13.07 37.52 -20.56
N ILE A 345 -12.62 37.12 -21.75
CA ILE A 345 -11.99 35.83 -22.00
C ILE A 345 -10.73 35.68 -21.13
N LYS A 346 -9.86 36.69 -21.10
CA LYS A 346 -8.62 36.64 -20.30
C LYS A 346 -8.89 36.51 -18.80
N ARG A 347 -9.87 37.24 -18.27
CA ARG A 347 -10.26 37.14 -16.84
C ARG A 347 -10.85 35.76 -16.53
N ALA A 348 -11.78 35.29 -17.34
CA ALA A 348 -12.40 33.98 -17.19
C ALA A 348 -11.36 32.85 -17.26
N GLU A 349 -10.43 32.91 -18.22
CA GLU A 349 -9.34 31.94 -18.35
C GLU A 349 -8.44 31.89 -17.13
N SER A 350 -8.07 33.04 -16.57
CA SER A 350 -7.26 33.10 -15.34
C SER A 350 -7.98 32.44 -14.16
N LEU A 351 -9.26 32.77 -13.96
CA LEU A 351 -10.07 32.24 -12.86
C LEU A 351 -10.27 30.73 -12.98
N VAL A 352 -10.69 30.24 -14.15
CA VAL A 352 -10.91 28.80 -14.36
C VAL A 352 -9.59 28.03 -14.30
N ARG A 353 -8.47 28.63 -14.72
CA ARG A 353 -7.14 28.02 -14.61
C ARG A 353 -6.73 27.83 -13.16
N GLU A 354 -6.84 28.86 -12.33
CA GLU A 354 -6.53 28.77 -10.90
C GLU A 354 -7.41 27.74 -10.18
N GLU A 355 -8.71 27.71 -10.51
CA GLU A 355 -9.63 26.74 -9.95
C GLU A 355 -9.28 25.30 -10.35
N ALA A 356 -8.98 25.05 -11.63
CA ALA A 356 -8.56 23.72 -12.09
C ALA A 356 -7.27 23.24 -11.40
N ILE A 357 -6.29 24.14 -11.19
CA ILE A 357 -5.07 23.85 -10.42
C ILE A 357 -5.40 23.51 -8.96
N ASN A 358 -6.32 24.25 -8.35
CA ASN A 358 -6.72 24.01 -6.97
C ASN A 358 -7.46 22.67 -6.80
N GLU A 359 -8.29 22.27 -7.76
CA GLU A 359 -9.00 20.99 -7.73
C GLU A 359 -8.03 19.79 -7.79
N VAL A 360 -7.02 19.81 -8.66
CA VAL A 360 -6.01 18.73 -8.68
C VAL A 360 -5.17 18.69 -7.40
N ARG A 361 -4.87 19.85 -6.80
CA ARG A 361 -4.16 19.93 -5.51
C ARG A 361 -4.99 19.39 -4.35
N LYS A 362 -6.30 19.67 -4.31
CA LYS A 362 -7.21 19.13 -3.30
C LYS A 362 -7.22 17.60 -3.33
N GLU A 363 -7.29 17.02 -4.52
CA GLU A 363 -7.28 15.56 -4.70
C GLU A 363 -5.96 14.96 -4.20
N LEU A 364 -4.84 15.61 -4.48
CA LEU A 364 -3.51 15.15 -4.04
C LEU A 364 -3.39 15.11 -2.51
N VAL A 365 -3.98 16.07 -1.79
CA VAL A 365 -3.97 16.12 -0.32
C VAL A 365 -4.72 14.95 0.32
N LEU A 366 -5.61 14.27 -0.42
CA LEU A 366 -6.31 13.08 0.08
C LEU A 366 -5.38 11.86 0.25
N LEU A 367 -4.17 11.90 -0.33
CA LEU A 367 -3.14 10.86 -0.18
C LEU A 367 -2.37 10.98 1.15
N SER A 368 -3.10 10.92 2.27
CA SER A 368 -2.60 11.19 3.63
C SER A 368 -1.37 10.37 4.09
N ASN A 369 -1.14 9.22 3.46
CA ASN A 369 -0.07 8.27 3.78
C ASN A 369 1.22 8.51 2.99
N PHE A 370 1.24 9.53 2.11
CA PHE A 370 2.42 9.87 1.33
C PHE A 370 2.90 11.30 1.60
N LYS A 371 4.22 11.46 1.50
CA LYS A 371 4.87 12.74 1.42
C LYS A 371 4.86 13.23 -0.03
N VAL A 372 4.49 14.49 -0.18
CA VAL A 372 4.52 15.22 -1.45
C VAL A 372 5.44 16.42 -1.27
N LEU A 373 6.30 16.66 -2.26
CA LEU A 373 7.13 17.86 -2.33
C LEU A 373 6.49 18.83 -3.34
N ASN A 374 6.33 20.10 -2.98
CA ASN A 374 5.63 21.05 -3.84
C ASN A 374 6.40 21.31 -5.15
N GLU A 375 7.73 21.16 -5.10
CA GLU A 375 8.66 21.31 -6.20
C GLU A 375 8.51 20.20 -7.26
N THR A 376 7.89 19.07 -6.92
CA THR A 376 7.68 17.94 -7.84
C THR A 376 6.31 17.97 -8.51
N LEU A 377 5.50 19.00 -8.24
CA LEU A 377 4.17 19.16 -8.83
C LEU A 377 4.30 19.69 -10.24
N ASP A 378 4.11 18.81 -11.22
CA ASP A 378 3.98 19.23 -12.60
C ASP A 378 2.52 19.34 -13.00
N ILE A 379 2.06 20.56 -13.28
CA ILE A 379 0.66 20.81 -13.62
C ILE A 379 0.57 21.43 -15.01
N GLU A 380 0.12 20.63 -15.95
CA GLU A 380 -0.24 21.08 -17.29
C GLU A 380 -1.71 21.48 -17.31
N VAL A 381 -2.01 22.63 -17.92
CA VAL A 381 -3.39 23.10 -18.04
C VAL A 381 -3.67 23.47 -19.48
N GLU A 382 -4.64 22.76 -20.06
CA GLU A 382 -5.09 22.88 -21.44
C GLU A 382 -6.52 23.43 -21.47
N LYS A 383 -6.82 24.28 -22.46
CA LYS A 383 -8.20 24.74 -22.69
C LYS A 383 -9.02 23.61 -23.30
N THR A 384 -10.28 23.52 -22.92
CA THR A 384 -11.21 22.55 -23.52
C THR A 384 -11.69 23.03 -24.89
N LEU A 385 -12.02 22.08 -25.78
CA LEU A 385 -12.45 22.38 -27.15
C LEU A 385 -13.79 23.14 -27.23
N ASP A 386 -14.62 23.02 -26.21
CA ASP A 386 -15.92 23.68 -26.08
C ASP A 386 -15.81 25.09 -25.46
N SER A 387 -14.60 25.58 -25.19
CA SER A 387 -14.39 26.94 -24.70
C SER A 387 -14.64 27.97 -25.79
N ASN A 388 -15.41 29.01 -25.45
CA ASN A 388 -15.65 30.15 -26.31
C ASN A 388 -14.38 30.97 -26.54
N LYS A 389 -14.37 31.71 -27.66
CA LYS A 389 -13.28 32.58 -28.08
C LYS A 389 -13.72 34.04 -28.06
N THR A 390 -12.73 34.93 -28.10
CA THR A 390 -12.99 36.36 -28.31
C THR A 390 -13.80 36.56 -29.58
N GLY A 391 -14.88 37.34 -29.49
CA GLY A 391 -15.75 37.63 -30.63
C GLY A 391 -16.96 36.70 -30.75
N ASP A 392 -17.04 35.65 -29.93
CA ASP A 392 -18.23 34.79 -29.86
C ASP A 392 -19.43 35.59 -29.35
N LEU A 393 -20.57 35.39 -30.03
CA LEU A 393 -21.80 36.13 -29.79
C LEU A 393 -22.63 35.46 -28.69
N GLY A 394 -23.25 36.27 -27.85
CA GLY A 394 -24.15 35.80 -26.78
C GLY A 394 -23.96 36.56 -25.48
N ASN A 395 -24.99 36.53 -24.63
CA ASN A 395 -24.97 37.16 -23.31
C ASN A 395 -24.01 36.46 -22.34
N GLU A 396 -23.76 35.17 -22.57
CA GLU A 396 -22.84 34.36 -21.79
C GLU A 396 -21.87 33.62 -22.71
N PHE A 397 -20.70 33.30 -22.17
CA PHE A 397 -19.70 32.47 -22.79
C PHE A 397 -19.13 31.49 -21.77
N LYS A 398 -18.71 30.33 -22.24
CA LYS A 398 -18.18 29.22 -21.44
C LYS A 398 -16.67 29.15 -21.61
N ILE A 399 -15.97 29.00 -20.49
CA ILE A 399 -14.53 28.67 -20.47
C ILE A 399 -14.35 27.38 -19.68
N GLY A 400 -13.58 26.45 -20.25
CA GLY A 400 -13.20 25.20 -19.61
C GLY A 400 -11.70 24.99 -19.68
N ASN A 401 -11.13 24.50 -18.58
CA ASN A 401 -9.74 24.06 -18.52
C ASN A 401 -9.68 22.63 -17.98
N ARG A 402 -8.77 21.86 -18.55
CA ARG A 402 -8.34 20.55 -18.07
C ARG A 402 -6.98 20.69 -17.43
N ALA A 403 -6.90 20.43 -16.13
CA ALA A 403 -5.63 20.37 -15.41
C ALA A 403 -5.21 18.91 -15.27
N LYS A 404 -3.97 18.60 -15.67
CA LYS A 404 -3.31 17.32 -15.48
C LYS A 404 -2.13 17.54 -14.54
N LEU A 405 -2.19 16.94 -13.37
CA LEU A 405 -1.10 16.91 -12.41
C LEU A 405 -0.35 15.57 -12.57
N LYS A 406 0.96 15.64 -12.74
CA LYS A 406 1.87 14.50 -12.63
C LYS A 406 2.90 14.79 -11.54
N THR A 407 3.11 13.82 -10.66
CA THR A 407 4.12 13.92 -9.60
C THR A 407 4.57 12.53 -9.15
N ILE A 408 5.56 12.49 -8.27
CA ILE A 408 5.96 11.30 -7.54
C ILE A 408 5.83 11.57 -6.04
N VAL A 409 5.28 10.59 -5.33
CA VAL A 409 5.05 10.63 -3.89
C VAL A 409 5.81 9.49 -3.22
N PHE A 410 6.12 9.59 -1.94
CA PHE A 410 6.87 8.56 -1.22
C PHE A 410 6.47 8.48 0.25
N LYS A 411 6.76 7.37 0.91
CA LYS A 411 6.43 7.21 2.34
C LYS A 411 7.55 7.80 3.19
N GLU A 412 7.19 8.67 4.13
CA GLU A 412 8.16 9.27 5.06
C GLU A 412 8.84 8.19 5.93
N GLU A 413 8.11 7.11 6.24
CA GLU A 413 8.64 5.92 6.92
C GLU A 413 9.81 5.26 6.17
N ASP A 414 9.78 5.24 4.84
CA ASP A 414 10.83 4.61 4.04
C ASP A 414 12.10 5.48 4.00
N VAL A 415 11.94 6.80 4.09
CA VAL A 415 13.07 7.73 4.29
C VAL A 415 13.71 7.52 5.68
N VAL A 416 12.91 7.34 6.73
CA VAL A 416 13.42 7.05 8.09
C VAL A 416 14.17 5.71 8.13
N LYS A 417 13.62 4.67 7.49
CA LYS A 417 14.27 3.37 7.36
C LYS A 417 15.57 3.45 6.56
N PHE A 418 15.58 4.18 5.44
CA PHE A 418 16.77 4.43 4.64
C PHE A 418 17.88 5.07 5.49
N ILE A 419 17.56 6.16 6.19
CA ILE A 419 18.50 6.85 7.08
C ILE A 419 19.05 5.89 8.14
N SER A 420 18.18 5.11 8.78
CA SER A 420 18.57 4.18 9.85
C SER A 420 19.50 3.08 9.33
N ARG A 421 19.22 2.49 8.17
CA ARG A 421 20.08 1.50 7.51
C ARG A 421 21.41 2.10 7.07
N TYR A 422 21.37 3.28 6.45
CA TYR A 422 22.57 4.00 6.00
C TYR A 422 23.54 4.28 7.15
N VAL A 423 23.05 4.81 8.28
CA VAL A 423 23.89 5.10 9.46
C VAL A 423 24.40 3.81 10.11
N THR A 424 23.56 2.78 10.22
CA THR A 424 23.96 1.49 10.80
C THR A 424 25.07 0.83 9.98
N ASN A 425 24.91 0.77 8.67
CA ASN A 425 25.86 0.09 7.78
C ASN A 425 27.16 0.88 7.60
N SER A 426 27.10 2.21 7.60
CA SER A 426 28.28 3.05 7.37
C SER A 426 29.09 3.34 8.63
N GLN A 427 28.44 3.50 9.79
CA GLN A 427 29.10 3.93 11.03
C GLN A 427 29.00 2.91 12.18
N ASN A 428 28.27 1.80 12.01
CA ASN A 428 27.96 0.85 13.09
C ASN A 428 27.30 1.54 14.31
N LEU A 429 26.44 2.51 14.04
CA LEU A 429 25.66 3.27 15.03
C LEU A 429 24.18 2.93 14.89
N LYS A 430 23.45 2.92 16.00
CA LYS A 430 21.98 2.80 16.00
C LYS A 430 21.35 4.19 16.02
N VAL A 431 20.36 4.42 15.17
CA VAL A 431 19.63 5.68 15.08
C VAL A 431 18.48 5.70 16.11
N VAL A 432 18.30 6.83 16.76
CA VAL A 432 17.10 7.12 17.56
C VAL A 432 16.06 7.75 16.62
N GLU A 433 15.09 6.94 16.17
CA GLU A 433 14.12 7.34 15.15
C GLU A 433 13.13 8.42 15.64
N LYS A 434 12.88 8.48 16.95
CA LYS A 434 11.89 9.38 17.53
C LYS A 434 12.32 10.84 17.38
N GLY A 435 11.47 11.64 16.73
CA GLY A 435 11.72 13.07 16.52
C GLY A 435 12.72 13.38 15.40
N LEU A 436 13.03 12.41 14.55
CA LEU A 436 13.86 12.58 13.37
C LEU A 436 13.23 13.61 12.42
N LYS A 437 13.99 14.68 12.12
CA LYS A 437 13.59 15.71 11.14
C LYS A 437 14.46 15.58 9.90
N VAL A 438 13.83 15.57 8.74
CA VAL A 438 14.51 15.43 7.45
C VAL A 438 14.16 16.63 6.58
N ASP A 439 15.20 17.33 6.13
CA ASP A 439 15.09 18.38 5.14
C ASP A 439 15.44 17.80 3.76
N TYR A 440 14.66 18.17 2.75
CA TYR A 440 14.85 17.77 1.36
C TYR A 440 15.44 18.96 0.60
N LYS A 441 16.61 18.77 -0.03
CA LYS A 441 17.32 19.82 -0.78
C LYS A 441 17.64 19.36 -2.19
N GLU A 442 17.97 20.29 -3.09
CA GLU A 442 18.40 20.00 -4.46
C GLU A 442 17.41 19.08 -5.21
N ILE A 443 16.12 19.36 -5.05
CA ILE A 443 15.03 18.56 -5.61
C ILE A 443 14.98 18.71 -7.13
N GLN A 444 15.01 17.59 -7.84
CA GLN A 444 14.90 17.49 -9.30
C GLN A 444 13.96 16.34 -9.64
N PHE A 445 12.89 16.64 -10.37
CA PHE A 445 11.91 15.64 -10.81
C PHE A 445 12.02 15.40 -12.32
N ASP A 446 12.40 14.19 -12.70
CA ASP A 446 12.33 13.69 -14.06
C ASP A 446 10.97 13.05 -14.31
N LYS A 447 10.20 13.69 -15.18
CA LYS A 447 8.83 13.29 -15.52
C LYS A 447 8.79 12.15 -16.51
N GLU A 448 9.81 11.94 -17.32
CA GLU A 448 9.83 10.87 -18.32
C GLU A 448 10.13 9.55 -17.63
N ASP A 449 11.11 9.56 -16.72
CA ASP A 449 11.52 8.37 -15.98
C ASP A 449 10.77 8.13 -14.68
N ASN A 450 9.91 9.07 -14.26
CA ASN A 450 9.24 9.09 -12.95
C ASN A 450 10.27 8.95 -11.81
N GLU A 451 11.30 9.77 -11.86
CA GLU A 451 12.40 9.74 -10.89
C GLU A 451 12.57 11.09 -10.21
N LEU A 452 12.70 11.07 -8.90
CA LEU A 452 12.95 12.24 -8.07
C LEU A 452 14.33 12.12 -7.45
N SER A 453 15.25 12.95 -7.93
CA SER A 453 16.58 13.11 -7.36
C SER A 453 16.57 14.23 -6.34
N LEU A 454 17.08 13.97 -5.13
CA LEU A 454 17.18 14.98 -4.08
C LEU A 454 18.33 14.67 -3.12
N LYS A 455 18.67 15.62 -2.25
CA LYS A 455 19.57 15.41 -1.10
C LYS A 455 18.78 15.38 0.19
N LEU A 456 18.96 14.31 0.96
CA LEU A 456 18.48 14.20 2.33
C LEU A 456 19.47 14.86 3.26
N VAL A 457 19.00 15.87 3.99
CA VAL A 457 19.77 16.55 5.04
C VAL A 457 19.08 16.34 6.38
N SER A 458 19.78 15.76 7.34
CA SER A 458 19.20 15.49 8.67
C SER A 458 20.27 15.47 9.74
N SER A 459 19.90 15.90 10.95
CA SER A 459 20.72 15.73 12.15
C SER A 459 20.03 14.70 13.04
N VAL A 460 20.64 13.53 13.16
CA VAL A 460 20.04 12.38 13.83
C VAL A 460 20.77 12.08 15.13
N GLN A 461 20.01 11.73 16.17
CA GLN A 461 20.61 11.20 17.39
C GLN A 461 20.99 9.74 17.16
N THR A 462 22.19 9.38 17.59
CA THR A 462 22.76 8.06 17.42
C THR A 462 23.34 7.56 18.72
N VAL A 463 23.28 6.25 18.91
CA VAL A 463 23.92 5.55 20.02
C VAL A 463 24.86 4.50 19.46
N LYS A 464 25.97 4.25 20.15
CA LYS A 464 26.87 3.17 19.76
C LYS A 464 26.21 1.81 19.95
N ASN A 465 26.62 0.85 19.13
CA ASN A 465 26.08 -0.51 19.23
C ASN A 465 26.70 -1.23 20.44
N ILE A 466 25.89 -1.42 21.48
CA ILE A 466 26.31 -2.07 22.73
C ILE A 466 26.31 -3.59 22.57
N ASP A 467 27.47 -4.22 22.75
CA ASP A 467 27.60 -5.68 22.79
C ASP A 467 27.21 -6.22 24.17
N ASN A 468 25.92 -6.56 24.31
CA ASN A 468 25.37 -7.14 25.53
C ASN A 468 26.10 -8.43 25.94
N GLY A 469 26.55 -9.26 24.99
CA GLY A 469 27.21 -10.53 25.27
C GLY A 469 28.56 -10.32 25.97
N LYS A 470 29.36 -9.38 25.44
CA LYS A 470 30.64 -8.98 26.01
C LYS A 470 30.49 -8.36 27.39
N ILE A 471 29.50 -7.48 27.57
CA ILE A 471 29.22 -6.87 28.87
C ILE A 471 28.85 -7.94 29.90
N ILE A 472 27.92 -8.84 29.57
CA ILE A 472 27.49 -9.92 30.46
C ILE A 472 28.68 -10.77 30.90
N SER A 473 29.56 -11.17 29.97
CA SER A 473 30.74 -11.98 30.33
C SER A 473 31.68 -11.29 31.33
N GLU A 474 31.80 -9.97 31.28
CA GLU A 474 32.71 -9.23 32.15
C GLU A 474 32.14 -8.99 33.55
N ILE A 475 30.82 -8.81 33.68
CA ILE A 475 30.18 -8.45 34.96
C ILE A 475 29.66 -9.64 35.77
N ILE A 476 29.59 -10.85 35.20
CA ILE A 476 29.15 -12.06 35.90
C ILE A 476 29.94 -12.25 37.20
N SER A 477 29.25 -12.67 38.26
CA SER A 477 29.81 -12.91 39.60
C SER A 477 30.40 -11.69 40.30
N ARG A 478 30.51 -10.52 39.65
CA ARG A 478 30.94 -9.29 40.30
C ARG A 478 29.85 -8.77 41.24
N LYS A 479 30.26 -8.00 42.25
CA LYS A 479 29.31 -7.27 43.09
C LYS A 479 28.61 -6.18 42.28
N SER A 480 27.39 -5.81 42.66
CA SER A 480 26.63 -4.76 41.95
C SER A 480 27.44 -3.47 41.76
N SER A 481 28.17 -3.03 42.79
CA SER A 481 28.99 -1.82 42.75
C SER A 481 30.17 -1.92 41.77
N GLU A 482 30.80 -3.09 41.68
CA GLU A 482 31.93 -3.35 40.76
C GLU A 482 31.44 -3.43 39.32
N ALA A 483 30.29 -4.07 39.10
CA ALA A 483 29.65 -4.12 37.79
C ALA A 483 29.22 -2.72 37.32
N GLU A 484 28.66 -1.90 38.20
CA GLU A 484 28.28 -0.52 37.88
C GLU A 484 29.51 0.34 37.55
N ALA A 485 30.59 0.23 38.31
CA ALA A 485 31.85 0.92 38.03
C ALA A 485 32.42 0.54 36.65
N TYR A 486 32.40 -0.76 36.30
CA TYR A 486 32.80 -1.23 34.97
C TYR A 486 31.93 -0.63 33.85
N LEU A 487 30.61 -0.61 34.03
CA LEU A 487 29.69 -0.07 33.02
C LEU A 487 29.90 1.43 32.80
N ARG A 488 30.18 2.20 33.85
CA ARG A 488 30.48 3.64 33.76
C ARG A 488 31.80 3.96 33.06
N ASP A 489 32.76 3.03 33.05
CA ASP A 489 34.05 3.20 32.37
C ASP A 489 33.93 2.96 30.85
N LEU A 490 32.85 2.31 30.40
CA LEU A 490 32.60 2.10 28.98
C LEU A 490 32.17 3.42 28.30
N LYS A 491 32.98 3.88 27.34
CA LYS A 491 32.75 5.11 26.55
C LYS A 491 31.40 5.18 25.81
N GLU A 492 30.68 4.07 25.73
CA GLU A 492 29.41 3.93 25.01
C GLU A 492 28.20 4.14 25.95
N ILE A 493 28.44 4.10 27.26
CA ILE A 493 27.41 4.12 28.31
C ILE A 493 27.53 5.42 29.10
N GLU A 494 26.45 6.19 29.16
CA GLU A 494 26.34 7.39 30.00
C GLU A 494 26.07 7.01 31.45
N SER A 495 25.13 6.09 31.66
CA SER A 495 24.83 5.55 32.99
C SER A 495 24.24 4.15 32.91
N ALA A 496 24.29 3.42 34.01
CA ALA A 496 23.67 2.11 34.14
C ALA A 496 23.04 1.93 35.52
N GLN A 497 21.91 1.22 35.56
CA GLN A 497 21.21 0.87 36.79
C GLN A 497 21.07 -0.65 36.88
N ILE A 498 21.44 -1.21 38.03
CA ILE A 498 21.44 -2.66 38.26
C ILE A 498 20.38 -3.00 39.30
N PHE A 499 19.42 -3.84 38.92
CA PHE A 499 18.38 -4.36 39.78
C PHE A 499 18.63 -5.84 40.05
N LEU A 500 18.91 -6.16 41.31
CA LEU A 500 19.10 -7.53 41.77
C LEU A 500 17.85 -8.02 42.48
N SER A 501 17.46 -9.26 42.19
CA SER A 501 16.33 -9.91 42.83
C SER A 501 16.69 -11.34 43.24
N PRO A 502 16.26 -11.78 44.45
CA PRO A 502 15.55 -11.00 45.47
C PRO A 502 16.46 -10.01 46.24
N PHE A 503 15.90 -9.17 47.13
CA PHE A 503 16.59 -8.03 47.77
C PHE A 503 17.89 -8.36 48.54
N TRP A 504 18.09 -9.63 48.91
CA TRP A 504 19.30 -10.10 49.59
C TRP A 504 20.48 -10.40 48.65
N VAL A 505 20.26 -10.45 47.33
CA VAL A 505 21.29 -10.73 46.33
C VAL A 505 22.18 -9.48 46.15
N ARG A 506 23.49 -9.65 46.29
CA ARG A 506 24.49 -8.56 46.19
C ARG A 506 25.41 -8.63 44.97
N SER A 507 25.39 -9.75 44.25
CA SER A 507 26.28 -10.02 43.11
C SER A 507 25.48 -10.48 41.90
N ILE A 508 26.03 -10.25 40.71
CA ILE A 508 25.44 -10.69 39.45
C ILE A 508 25.41 -12.24 39.41
N PRO A 509 24.27 -12.87 39.04
CA PRO A 509 24.16 -14.32 38.93
C PRO A 509 25.22 -14.93 38.00
N LYS A 510 25.65 -16.17 38.31
CA LYS A 510 26.59 -16.92 37.46
C LYS A 510 25.99 -17.36 36.12
N ASN A 511 24.68 -17.61 36.10
CA ASN A 511 23.99 -18.04 34.90
C ASN A 511 23.65 -16.82 34.02
N LYS A 512 24.21 -16.77 32.81
CA LYS A 512 23.98 -15.71 31.80
C LYS A 512 22.50 -15.52 31.46
N ASP A 513 21.74 -16.61 31.42
CA ASP A 513 20.30 -16.58 31.06
C ASP A 513 19.44 -15.84 32.11
N ARG A 514 20.04 -15.47 33.24
CA ARG A 514 19.39 -14.73 34.32
C ARG A 514 19.86 -13.29 34.45
N VAL A 515 20.66 -12.84 33.49
CA VAL A 515 21.11 -11.46 33.37
C VAL A 515 20.44 -10.88 32.13
N GLU A 516 19.49 -9.97 32.35
CA GLU A 516 18.81 -9.25 31.29
C GLU A 516 19.42 -7.85 31.18
N ILE A 517 19.99 -7.52 30.01
CA ILE A 517 20.42 -6.16 29.70
C ILE A 517 19.36 -5.51 28.81
N GLN A 518 18.83 -4.40 29.28
CA GLN A 518 17.90 -3.56 28.54
C GLN A 518 18.59 -2.23 28.22
N VAL A 519 18.79 -1.95 26.93
CA VAL A 519 19.26 -0.64 26.47
C VAL A 519 18.06 0.29 26.39
N VAL A 520 18.09 1.36 27.19
CA VAL A 520 16.99 2.32 27.28
C VAL A 520 17.36 3.56 26.46
N ILE A 521 16.64 3.78 25.37
CA ILE A 521 16.81 4.91 24.46
C ILE A 521 15.56 5.78 24.60
N GLU A 522 15.64 6.82 25.45
CA GLU A 522 14.52 7.77 25.68
C GLU A 522 14.35 8.84 24.62
#